data_AF-A0A6N8GFW8-F1
#
_entry.id   AF-A0A6N8GFW8-F1
#
_cell.length_a   1.000
_cell.length_b   1.000
_cell.length_c   1.000
_cell.angle_alpha   90.00
_cell.angle_beta   90.00
_cell.angle_gamma   90.00
#
_symmetry.space_group_name_H-M   'P 1'
#
loop_
_entity.id
_entity.type
_entity.pdbx_description
1 polymer ?
#
loop_
_entity_poly.entity_id
_entity_poly.type
_entity_poly.pdbx_seq_one_letter_code
_entity_poly.pdbx_strand_id
1 'polypeptide(L)'
;MSTWDISPEGVSSVLTAVGGHVGDEAMTEGLTGQIDDFSTHVVSASEQAASEPIGQALDEFAGHFGPRMWTMVARTASAISGCSEATTAYVNGNLEMAAEAQGNAGEVPDLDL
;
A
#
# COMPACT_ATOMS: atom_id res chain seq x y z
N MET A 1 32.98 10.25 -1.15
CA MET A 1 31.85 10.27 -0.20
C MET A 1 30.58 10.32 -1.04
N SER A 2 29.61 9.46 -0.78
CA SER A 2 28.29 9.57 -1.38
C SER A 2 27.71 10.95 -1.07
N THR A 3 26.99 11.55 -2.01
CA THR A 3 26.25 12.81 -1.79
C THR A 3 25.10 12.63 -0.79
N TRP A 4 24.75 11.37 -0.48
CA TRP A 4 23.65 11.01 0.40
C TRP A 4 24.10 11.00 1.85
N ASP A 5 23.43 11.80 2.67
CA ASP A 5 23.56 11.82 4.13
C ASP A 5 22.23 11.30 4.71
N ILE A 6 22.15 9.98 4.91
CA ILE A 6 20.94 9.33 5.44
C ILE A 6 21.21 8.77 6.83
N SER A 7 20.22 8.87 7.73
CA SER A 7 20.21 8.18 9.02
C SER A 7 19.46 6.84 8.89
N PRO A 8 20.14 5.68 8.94
CA PRO A 8 19.46 4.39 8.82
C PRO A 8 18.40 4.17 9.91
N GLU A 9 18.67 4.62 11.13
CA GLU A 9 17.74 4.55 12.26
C GLU A 9 16.51 5.44 12.02
N GLY A 10 16.71 6.66 11.53
CA GLY A 10 15.63 7.57 11.17
C GLY A 10 14.74 7.00 10.07
N VAL A 11 15.36 6.39 9.04
CA VAL A 11 14.60 5.70 7.98
C VAL A 11 13.80 4.54 8.54
N SER A 12 14.41 3.67 9.36
CA SER A 12 13.70 2.54 9.97
C SER A 12 12.48 3.00 10.79
N SER A 13 12.60 4.07 11.57
CA SER A 13 11.47 4.63 12.32
C SER A 13 10.32 5.09 11.41
N VAL A 14 10.64 5.72 10.27
CA VAL A 14 9.62 6.16 9.31
C VAL A 14 8.97 4.95 8.64
N LEU A 15 9.75 3.96 8.21
CA LEU A 15 9.22 2.75 7.57
C LEU A 15 8.29 1.96 8.49
N THR A 16 8.60 1.86 9.78
CA THR A 16 7.70 1.25 10.77
C THR A 16 6.39 2.01 10.90
N ALA A 17 6.44 3.35 10.97
CA ALA A 17 5.23 4.17 11.07
C ALA A 17 4.35 4.05 9.83
N VAL A 18 4.95 4.11 8.63
CA VAL A 18 4.23 3.93 7.36
C VAL A 18 3.65 2.51 7.27
N GLY A 19 4.38 1.48 7.68
CA GLY A 19 3.87 0.10 7.76
C GLY A 19 2.62 0.00 8.64
N GLY A 20 2.61 0.67 9.80
CA GLY A 20 1.42 0.73 10.66
C GLY A 20 0.22 1.44 10.02
N HIS A 21 0.44 2.39 9.11
CA HIS A 21 -0.65 3.01 8.34
C HIS A 21 -1.21 2.11 7.23
N VAL A 22 -0.37 1.23 6.66
CA VAL A 22 -0.82 0.23 5.68
C VAL A 22 -1.76 -0.76 6.34
N GLY A 23 -1.41 -1.22 7.54
CA GLY A 23 -2.20 -2.17 8.31
C GLY A 23 -1.52 -3.54 8.39
N ASP A 24 -2.29 -4.52 8.83
CA ASP A 24 -1.84 -5.88 9.10
C ASP A 24 -2.35 -6.90 8.06
N GLU A 25 -1.75 -8.10 8.07
CA GLU A 25 -2.18 -9.22 7.23
C GLU A 25 -3.59 -9.72 7.59
N ALA A 26 -4.03 -9.51 8.83
CA ALA A 26 -5.38 -9.87 9.27
C ALA A 26 -6.44 -8.85 8.83
N MET A 27 -6.05 -7.74 8.19
CA MET A 27 -6.95 -6.68 7.71
C MET A 27 -7.83 -6.11 8.82
N THR A 28 -7.26 -5.90 10.01
CA THR A 28 -7.98 -5.39 11.18
C THR A 28 -7.63 -3.93 11.51
N GLU A 29 -6.52 -3.42 10.97
CA GLU A 29 -6.06 -2.06 11.20
C GLU A 29 -5.55 -1.39 9.91
N GLY A 30 -5.23 -0.09 10.00
CA GLY A 30 -4.68 0.67 8.88
C GLY A 30 -5.60 0.72 7.65
N LEU A 31 -4.97 0.88 6.48
CA LEU A 31 -5.67 0.91 5.19
C LEU A 31 -6.32 -0.43 4.85
N THR A 32 -5.68 -1.57 5.17
CA THR A 32 -6.25 -2.90 4.90
C THR A 32 -7.57 -3.12 5.65
N GLY A 33 -7.65 -2.75 6.92
CA GLY A 33 -8.92 -2.81 7.67
C GLY A 33 -9.99 -1.86 7.14
N GLN A 34 -9.61 -0.65 6.71
CA GLN A 34 -10.57 0.27 6.08
C GLN A 34 -11.14 -0.26 4.76
N ILE A 35 -10.37 -1.03 4.00
CA ILE A 35 -10.84 -1.67 2.75
C ILE A 35 -11.84 -2.80 3.07
N ASP A 36 -11.60 -3.57 4.12
CA ASP A 36 -12.54 -4.62 4.56
C ASP A 36 -13.87 -4.02 5.06
N ASP A 37 -13.80 -2.97 5.88
CA ASP A 37 -14.97 -2.20 6.33
C ASP A 37 -15.74 -1.61 5.14
N PHE A 38 -15.04 -1.07 4.15
CA PHE A 38 -15.66 -0.58 2.92
C PHE A 38 -16.45 -1.67 2.21
N SER A 39 -15.85 -2.84 2.00
CA SER A 39 -16.49 -3.98 1.33
C SER A 39 -17.76 -4.40 2.07
N THR A 40 -17.66 -4.55 3.39
CA THR A 40 -18.79 -4.90 4.27
C THR A 40 -19.92 -3.87 4.19
N HIS A 41 -19.59 -2.58 4.24
CA HIS A 41 -20.59 -1.51 4.21
C HIS A 41 -21.27 -1.38 2.84
N VAL A 42 -20.55 -1.58 1.73
CA VAL A 42 -21.18 -1.54 0.39
C VAL A 42 -22.18 -2.68 0.23
N VAL A 43 -21.84 -3.90 0.66
CA VAL A 43 -22.76 -5.04 0.65
C VAL A 43 -23.98 -4.76 1.52
N SER A 44 -23.76 -4.31 2.75
CA SER A 44 -24.86 -3.98 3.68
C SER A 44 -25.78 -2.87 3.15
N ALA A 45 -25.22 -1.86 2.48
CA ALA A 45 -26.00 -0.79 1.86
C ALA A 45 -26.86 -1.32 0.70
N SER A 46 -26.32 -2.22 -0.12
CA SER A 46 -27.04 -2.87 -1.23
C SER A 46 -28.22 -3.70 -0.71
N GLU A 47 -27.99 -4.53 0.31
CA GLU A 47 -29.04 -5.35 0.94
C GLU A 47 -30.17 -4.50 1.54
N GLN A 48 -29.81 -3.44 2.27
CA GLN A 48 -30.79 -2.55 2.93
C GLN A 48 -31.56 -1.69 1.93
N ALA A 49 -30.92 -1.28 0.83
CA ALA A 49 -31.61 -0.51 -0.21
C ALA A 49 -32.73 -1.31 -0.88
N ALA A 50 -32.61 -2.64 -0.91
CA ALA A 50 -33.59 -3.57 -1.49
C ALA A 50 -34.08 -3.15 -2.90
N SER A 51 -33.14 -2.63 -3.70
CA SER A 51 -33.41 -2.01 -5.00
C SER A 51 -32.35 -2.46 -6.00
N GLU A 52 -32.79 -3.15 -7.04
CA GLU A 52 -31.89 -3.69 -8.09
C GLU A 52 -31.04 -2.59 -8.76
N PRO A 53 -31.58 -1.42 -9.16
CA PRO A 53 -30.75 -0.36 -9.73
C PRO A 53 -29.71 0.21 -8.75
N ILE A 54 -30.03 0.28 -7.45
CA ILE A 54 -29.09 0.76 -6.44
C ILE A 54 -28.00 -0.30 -6.19
N GLY A 55 -28.38 -1.57 -6.13
CA GLY A 55 -27.43 -2.68 -6.00
C GLY A 55 -26.42 -2.71 -7.15
N GLN A 56 -26.89 -2.57 -8.39
CA GLN A 56 -26.00 -2.50 -9.56
C GLN A 56 -25.03 -1.32 -9.48
N ALA A 57 -25.50 -0.14 -9.08
CA ALA A 57 -24.63 1.04 -8.95
C ALA A 57 -23.56 0.86 -7.85
N LEU A 58 -23.93 0.19 -6.74
CA LEU A 58 -22.99 -0.12 -5.66
C LEU A 58 -21.98 -1.18 -6.07
N ASP A 59 -22.39 -2.20 -6.84
CA ASP A 59 -21.48 -3.21 -7.39
C ASP A 59 -20.46 -2.59 -8.36
N GLU A 60 -20.90 -1.70 -9.27
CA GLU A 60 -20.00 -0.98 -10.16
C GLU A 60 -19.03 -0.06 -9.39
N PHE A 61 -19.52 0.59 -8.33
CA PHE A 61 -18.71 1.41 -7.45
C PHE A 61 -17.63 0.58 -6.73
N ALA A 62 -18.01 -0.55 -6.12
CA ALA A 62 -17.06 -1.46 -5.49
C ALA A 62 -16.06 -2.03 -6.50
N GLY A 63 -16.53 -2.43 -7.69
CA GLY A 63 -15.68 -2.95 -8.77
C GLY A 63 -14.66 -1.93 -9.27
N HIS A 64 -14.99 -0.63 -9.29
CA HIS A 64 -14.04 0.41 -9.70
C HIS A 64 -13.06 0.78 -8.59
N PHE A 65 -13.54 0.97 -7.35
CA PHE A 65 -12.71 1.52 -6.28
C PHE A 65 -11.98 0.45 -5.47
N GLY A 66 -12.51 -0.76 -5.34
CA GLY A 66 -11.89 -1.89 -4.63
C GLY A 66 -10.46 -2.17 -5.11
N PRO A 67 -10.23 -2.45 -6.40
CA PRO A 67 -8.89 -2.70 -6.94
C PRO A 67 -7.94 -1.50 -6.77
N ARG A 68 -8.46 -0.27 -6.84
CA ARG A 68 -7.65 0.95 -6.67
C ARG A 68 -7.15 1.11 -5.24
N MET A 69 -7.98 0.78 -4.24
CA MET A 69 -7.54 0.81 -2.85
C MET A 69 -6.50 -0.27 -2.57
N TRP A 70 -6.66 -1.47 -3.13
CA TRP A 70 -5.63 -2.52 -3.04
C TRP A 70 -4.33 -2.13 -3.75
N THR A 71 -4.42 -1.42 -4.87
CA THR A 71 -3.24 -0.84 -5.52
C THR A 71 -2.55 0.18 -4.61
N MET A 72 -3.27 0.97 -3.82
CA MET A 72 -2.67 1.88 -2.83
C MET A 72 -1.90 1.12 -1.74
N VAL A 73 -2.45 0.01 -1.24
CA VAL A 73 -1.77 -0.88 -0.30
C VAL A 73 -0.47 -1.41 -0.92
N ALA A 74 -0.56 -1.99 -2.12
CA ALA A 74 0.58 -2.57 -2.84
C ALA A 74 1.67 -1.52 -3.13
N ARG A 75 1.29 -0.31 -3.56
CA ARG A 75 2.25 0.78 -3.82
C ARG A 75 2.96 1.22 -2.57
N THR A 76 2.25 1.27 -1.45
CA THR A 76 2.85 1.66 -0.16
C THR A 76 3.80 0.58 0.34
N ALA A 77 3.41 -0.70 0.25
CA ALA A 77 4.29 -1.83 0.58
C ALA A 77 5.55 -1.87 -0.29
N SER A 78 5.41 -1.66 -1.60
CA SER A 78 6.53 -1.55 -2.55
C SER A 78 7.47 -0.41 -2.18
N ALA A 79 6.92 0.77 -1.85
CA ALA A 79 7.73 1.92 -1.42
C ALA A 79 8.50 1.64 -0.11
N ILE A 80 7.88 0.95 0.85
CA ILE A 80 8.54 0.53 2.09
C ILE A 80 9.71 -0.42 1.78
N SER A 81 9.49 -1.44 0.94
CA SER A 81 10.54 -2.39 0.55
C SER A 81 11.70 -1.69 -0.16
N GLY A 82 11.40 -0.90 -1.20
CA GLY A 82 12.43 -0.20 -1.96
C GLY A 82 13.25 0.77 -1.11
N CYS A 83 12.63 1.46 -0.15
CA CYS A 83 13.35 2.32 0.79
C CYS A 83 14.23 1.53 1.76
N SER A 84 13.76 0.39 2.26
CA SER A 84 14.54 -0.52 3.10
C SER A 84 15.77 -1.08 2.37
N GLU A 85 15.57 -1.52 1.12
CA GLU A 85 16.63 -2.02 0.23
C GLU A 85 17.65 -0.93 -0.11
N ALA A 86 17.18 0.28 -0.46
CA ALA A 86 18.06 1.41 -0.75
C ALA A 86 18.92 1.79 0.46
N THR A 87 18.33 1.77 1.66
CA THR A 87 19.05 2.05 2.92
C THR A 87 20.08 0.96 3.20
N THR A 88 19.71 -0.30 2.99
CA THR A 88 20.64 -1.44 3.14
C THR A 88 21.80 -1.34 2.16
N ALA A 89 21.53 -1.04 0.90
CA ALA A 89 22.54 -0.85 -0.13
C ALA A 89 23.46 0.34 0.19
N TYR A 90 22.91 1.46 0.68
CA TYR A 90 23.69 2.59 1.16
C TYR A 90 24.63 2.21 2.32
N VAL A 91 24.11 1.52 3.34
CA VAL A 91 24.91 1.05 4.50
C VAL A 91 26.03 0.10 4.06
N ASN A 92 25.75 -0.77 3.08
CA ASN A 92 26.73 -1.67 2.48
C ASN A 92 27.70 -0.98 1.50
N GLY A 93 27.51 0.32 1.23
CA GLY A 93 28.34 1.10 0.30
C GLY A 93 28.08 0.85 -1.19
N ASN A 94 26.97 0.20 -1.55
CA ASN A 94 26.61 -0.09 -2.94
C ASN A 94 25.56 0.92 -3.47
N LEU A 95 26.07 2.07 -3.92
CA LEU A 95 25.24 3.22 -4.30
C LEU A 95 24.45 3.02 -5.60
N GLU A 96 24.93 2.18 -6.52
CA GLU A 96 24.20 1.86 -7.76
C GLU A 96 22.93 1.07 -7.43
N MET A 97 23.04 0.03 -6.60
CA MET A 97 21.86 -0.71 -6.12
C MET A 97 20.93 0.18 -5.29
N ALA A 98 21.47 1.13 -4.52
CA ALA A 98 20.64 2.08 -3.76
C ALA A 98 19.80 2.98 -4.68
N ALA A 99 20.38 3.48 -5.77
CA ALA A 99 19.69 4.31 -6.75
C ALA A 99 18.62 3.50 -7.52
N GLU A 100 18.93 2.25 -7.89
CA GLU A 100 17.98 1.35 -8.54
C GLU A 100 16.79 1.01 -7.63
N ALA A 101 17.05 0.60 -6.38
CA ALA A 101 16.00 0.29 -5.41
C ALA A 101 15.09 1.50 -5.14
N GLN A 102 15.66 2.69 -5.05
CA GLN A 102 14.88 3.92 -4.95
C GLN A 102 14.06 4.20 -6.21
N GLY A 103 14.62 3.97 -7.40
CA GLY A 103 13.93 4.16 -8.68
C GLY A 103 12.73 3.24 -8.85
N ASN A 104 12.81 2.03 -8.28
CA ASN A 104 11.74 1.02 -8.35
C ASN A 104 10.72 1.15 -7.20
N ALA A 105 10.95 2.03 -6.22
CA ALA A 105 10.07 2.17 -5.06
C ALA A 105 8.68 2.69 -5.47
N GLY A 106 7.63 1.93 -5.14
CA GLY A 106 6.24 2.28 -5.46
C GLY A 106 5.76 1.83 -6.84
N GLU A 107 6.63 1.14 -7.60
CA GLU A 107 6.23 0.31 -8.74
C GLU A 107 5.48 -0.91 -8.21
N VAL A 108 4.33 -1.21 -8.81
CA VAL A 108 3.48 -2.35 -8.43
C VAL A 108 3.37 -3.26 -9.64
N PRO A 109 3.78 -4.55 -9.52
CA PRO A 109 3.53 -5.55 -10.54
C PRO A 109 2.04 -5.62 -10.85
N ASP A 110 1.68 -5.97 -12.09
CA ASP A 110 0.27 -6.11 -12.48
C ASP A 110 -0.43 -7.04 -11.48
N LEU A 111 -1.41 -6.48 -10.77
CA LEU A 111 -2.12 -7.20 -9.73
C LEU A 111 -3.23 -7.97 -10.44
N ASP A 112 -3.06 -9.29 -10.58
CA ASP A 112 -4.10 -10.21 -11.06
C ASP A 112 -5.26 -10.28 -10.02
N LEU A 113 -6.03 -9.19 -9.90
CA LEU A 113 -7.18 -9.01 -8.98
C LEU A 113 -8.52 -9.21 -9.68
#